data_AF-A0A0B2PC54-F1
#
_entry.id   AF-A0A0B2PC54-F1
#
_cell.length_a   1.000
_cell.length_b   1.000
_cell.length_c   1.000
_cell.angle_alpha   90.00
_cell.angle_beta   90.00
_cell.angle_gamma   90.00
#
_symmetry.space_group_name_H-M   'P 1'
#
loop_
_entity.id
_entity.type
_entity.pdbx_description
1 polymer ?
#
loop_
_entity_poly.entity_id
_entity_poly.type
_entity_poly.pdbx_seq_one_letter_code
_entity_poly.pdbx_strand_id
1 'polypeptide(L)'
;QGVPLAPFLFNVVAKGLNGLMRKAKEENMYKAYQVGSNKVQISLLQFADDTIFLGEADMENVKTIKAVLRSFKLVSGLKINFAKSSFGAFGQTDLWKQQAVTYLNCQLLVLPFNYLGIPIGTNPRRCTMW
;
A
#
# COMPACT_ATOMS: atom_id res chain seq x y z
N GLN A 1 -26.84 -2.42 -1.54
CA GLN A 1 -26.36 -3.81 -1.40
C GLN A 1 -27.31 -4.70 -2.21
N GLY A 2 -26.82 -5.70 -2.96
CA GLY A 2 -27.71 -6.73 -3.54
C GLY A 2 -27.43 -7.26 -4.95
N VAL A 3 -26.28 -6.99 -5.58
CA VAL A 3 -25.90 -7.73 -6.80
C VAL A 3 -24.96 -8.87 -6.41
N PRO A 4 -25.35 -10.16 -6.57
CA PRO A 4 -24.54 -11.31 -6.15
C PRO A 4 -23.13 -11.34 -6.77
N LEU A 5 -22.97 -10.69 -7.92
CA LEU A 5 -21.74 -10.66 -8.70
C LEU A 5 -20.74 -9.55 -8.30
N ALA A 6 -21.20 -8.50 -7.63
CA ALA A 6 -20.35 -7.33 -7.34
C ALA A 6 -19.15 -7.66 -6.43
N PRO A 7 -19.28 -8.50 -5.38
CA PRO A 7 -18.13 -8.93 -4.57
C PRO A 7 -17.11 -9.74 -5.39
N PHE A 8 -17.58 -10.55 -6.34
CA PHE A 8 -16.72 -11.33 -7.21
C PHE A 8 -15.91 -10.44 -8.17
N LEU A 9 -16.57 -9.47 -8.81
CA LEU A 9 -15.90 -8.51 -9.69
C LEU A 9 -14.85 -7.68 -8.94
N PHE A 10 -15.14 -7.31 -7.69
CA PHE A 10 -14.18 -6.64 -6.82
C PHE A 10 -12.91 -7.49 -6.61
N ASN A 11 -13.08 -8.78 -6.32
CA ASN A 11 -11.96 -9.71 -6.14
C ASN A 11 -11.15 -9.91 -7.43
N VAL A 12 -11.79 -9.91 -8.60
CA VAL A 12 -11.08 -9.98 -9.90
C VAL A 12 -10.20 -8.75 -10.10
N VAL A 13 -10.73 -7.56 -9.83
CA VAL A 13 -9.99 -6.31 -9.95
C VAL A 13 -8.83 -6.26 -8.93
N ALA A 14 -9.08 -6.68 -7.69
CA ALA A 14 -8.04 -6.81 -6.66
C ALA A 14 -6.91 -7.78 -7.08
N LYS A 15 -7.26 -8.92 -7.70
CA LYS A 15 -6.26 -9.84 -8.29
C LYS A 15 -5.44 -9.18 -9.39
N GLY A 16 -6.02 -8.26 -10.16
CA GLY A 16 -5.30 -7.47 -11.17
C GLY A 16 -4.17 -6.63 -10.54
N LEU A 17 -4.45 -5.93 -9.44
CA LEU A 17 -3.43 -5.15 -8.73
C LEU A 17 -2.33 -6.05 -8.14
N ASN A 18 -2.71 -7.18 -7.55
CA ASN A 18 -1.76 -8.20 -7.08
C ASN A 18 -0.87 -8.71 -8.22
N GLY A 19 -1.44 -8.94 -9.41
CA GLY A 19 -0.69 -9.35 -10.60
C GLY A 19 0.33 -8.31 -11.03
N LEU A 20 -0.02 -7.02 -11.05
CA LEU A 20 0.90 -5.93 -11.36
C LEU A 20 2.04 -5.84 -10.35
N MET A 21 1.75 -5.95 -9.05
CA MET A 21 2.76 -5.93 -8.00
C MET A 21 3.70 -7.14 -8.09
N ARG A 22 3.17 -8.33 -8.37
CA ARG A 22 3.98 -9.53 -8.59
C ARG A 22 4.93 -9.34 -9.76
N LYS A 23 4.43 -8.80 -10.88
CA LYS A 23 5.26 -8.51 -12.06
C LYS A 23 6.37 -7.51 -11.76
N ALA A 24 6.05 -6.43 -11.01
CA ALA A 24 7.04 -5.44 -10.59
C ALA A 24 8.14 -6.04 -9.70
N LYS A 25 7.80 -7.02 -8.84
CA LYS A 25 8.79 -7.76 -8.05
C LYS A 25 9.65 -8.68 -8.92
N GLU A 26 9.03 -9.45 -9.81
CA GLU A 26 9.74 -10.38 -10.72
C GLU A 26 10.74 -9.65 -11.62
N GLU A 27 10.45 -8.41 -12.00
CA GLU A 27 11.33 -7.53 -12.78
C GLU A 27 12.32 -6.74 -11.91
N ASN A 28 12.42 -7.03 -10.61
CA ASN A 28 13.28 -6.34 -9.64
C ASN A 28 13.05 -4.81 -9.55
N MET A 29 11.88 -4.33 -9.96
CA MET A 29 11.49 -2.91 -9.85
C MET A 29 10.94 -2.57 -8.46
N TYR A 30 10.58 -3.57 -7.66
CA TYR A 30 10.01 -3.37 -6.33
C TYR A 30 10.66 -4.28 -5.27
N LYS A 31 11.25 -3.67 -4.24
CA LYS A 31 11.84 -4.35 -3.08
C LYS A 31 10.82 -4.48 -1.96
N ALA A 32 10.31 -5.69 -1.76
CA ALA A 32 9.32 -6.01 -0.75
C ALA A 32 9.88 -5.94 0.68
N TYR A 33 9.03 -5.61 1.65
CA TYR A 33 9.43 -5.57 3.06
C TYR A 33 9.55 -6.99 3.62
N GLN A 34 10.60 -7.27 4.41
CA GLN A 34 10.83 -8.59 5.02
C GLN A 34 10.40 -8.60 6.48
N VAL A 35 9.59 -9.58 6.87
CA VAL A 35 9.02 -9.70 8.22
C VAL A 35 9.44 -11.01 8.89
N GLY A 36 9.80 -10.90 10.18
CA GLY A 36 10.10 -12.03 11.05
C GLY A 36 11.44 -12.71 10.78
N SER A 37 11.77 -13.72 11.60
CA SER A 37 12.99 -14.53 11.46
C SER A 37 13.07 -15.25 10.12
N ASN A 38 11.91 -15.62 9.56
CA ASN A 38 11.79 -16.33 8.29
C ASN A 38 11.89 -15.42 7.07
N LYS A 39 12.10 -14.10 7.25
CA LYS A 39 12.24 -13.10 6.17
C LYS A 39 11.10 -13.16 5.14
N VAL A 40 9.87 -13.30 5.62
CA VAL A 40 8.68 -13.36 4.75
C VAL A 40 8.54 -12.03 4.03
N GLN A 41 8.53 -12.07 2.69
CA GLN A 41 8.40 -10.88 1.88
C GLN A 41 6.94 -10.46 1.72
N ILE A 42 6.60 -9.27 2.19
CA ILE A 42 5.27 -8.67 2.07
C ILE A 42 5.39 -7.40 1.22
N SER A 43 4.61 -7.34 0.14
CA SER A 43 4.58 -6.18 -0.77
C SER A 43 3.24 -5.46 -0.83
N LEU A 44 2.16 -6.18 -0.56
CA LEU A 44 0.80 -5.68 -0.67
C LEU A 44 -0.08 -6.37 0.36
N LEU A 45 -0.87 -5.59 1.09
CA LEU A 45 -1.99 -6.05 1.91
C LEU A 45 -3.25 -5.43 1.34
N GLN A 46 -4.25 -6.25 1.02
CA GLN A 46 -5.47 -5.78 0.39
C GLN A 46 -6.69 -6.43 1.03
N PHE A 47 -7.63 -5.61 1.45
CA PHE A 47 -8.94 -6.05 1.93
C PHE A 47 -10.00 -5.07 1.43
N ALA A 48 -10.93 -5.55 0.60
CA ALA A 48 -11.85 -4.68 -0.11
C ALA A 48 -11.09 -3.49 -0.75
N ASP A 49 -11.58 -2.27 -0.55
CA ASP A 49 -10.99 -1.03 -1.05
C ASP A 49 -9.77 -0.55 -0.25
N ASP A 50 -9.50 -1.12 0.92
CA ASP A 50 -8.35 -0.76 1.76
C ASP A 50 -7.09 -1.53 1.34
N THR A 51 -6.15 -0.81 0.73
CA THR A 51 -4.89 -1.37 0.22
C THR A 51 -3.68 -0.67 0.85
N ILE A 52 -2.73 -1.46 1.36
CA ILE A 52 -1.44 -1.01 1.88
C ILE A 52 -0.31 -1.62 1.04
N PHE A 53 0.60 -0.76 0.57
CA PHE A 53 1.85 -1.17 -0.05
C PHE A 53 2.97 -1.18 1.00
N LEU A 54 3.79 -2.23 1.01
CA LEU A 54 4.89 -2.41 1.97
C LEU A 54 6.18 -2.69 1.23
N GLY A 55 7.23 -1.91 1.48
CA GLY A 55 8.50 -2.07 0.80
C GLY A 55 9.62 -1.36 1.52
N GLU A 56 10.83 -1.52 0.99
CA GLU A 56 11.97 -0.73 1.43
C GLU A 56 11.74 0.76 1.15
N ALA A 57 12.25 1.61 2.04
CA ALA A 57 12.11 3.05 1.96
C ALA A 57 13.12 3.63 0.95
N ASP A 58 12.91 3.37 -0.34
CA ASP A 58 13.71 3.92 -1.43
C ASP A 58 12.82 4.63 -2.47
N MET A 59 13.41 5.56 -3.22
CA MET A 59 12.65 6.32 -4.22
C MET A 59 12.33 5.50 -5.46
N GLU A 60 13.01 4.38 -5.68
CA GLU A 60 12.70 3.45 -6.77
C GLU A 60 11.35 2.76 -6.52
N ASN A 61 11.13 2.23 -5.32
CA ASN A 61 9.86 1.68 -4.87
C ASN A 61 8.73 2.71 -4.94
N VAL A 62 8.97 3.95 -4.51
CA VAL A 62 7.98 5.02 -4.61
C VAL A 62 7.59 5.28 -6.07
N LYS A 63 8.57 5.31 -6.98
CA LYS A 63 8.33 5.42 -8.44
C LYS A 63 7.54 4.23 -8.97
N THR A 64 7.92 3.02 -8.57
CA THR A 64 7.26 1.78 -8.99
C THR A 64 5.82 1.70 -8.49
N ILE A 65 5.53 2.10 -7.25
CA ILE A 65 4.16 2.20 -6.73
C ILE A 65 3.34 3.14 -7.61
N LYS A 66 3.86 4.33 -7.94
CA LYS A 66 3.15 5.28 -8.81
C LYS A 66 2.90 4.71 -10.20
N ALA A 67 3.85 3.97 -10.77
CA ALA A 67 3.70 3.32 -12.06
C ALA A 67 2.62 2.22 -12.01
N VAL A 68 2.67 1.33 -11.01
CA VAL A 68 1.66 0.29 -10.80
C VAL A 68 0.27 0.87 -10.62
N LEU A 69 0.13 1.91 -9.79
CA LEU A 69 -1.13 2.61 -9.56
C LEU A 69 -1.68 3.26 -10.84
N ARG A 70 -0.82 3.85 -11.67
CA ARG A 70 -1.21 4.40 -12.98
C ARG A 70 -1.67 3.32 -13.94
N SER A 71 -0.92 2.23 -14.07
CA SER A 71 -1.28 1.09 -14.91
C SER A 71 -2.59 0.46 -14.45
N PHE A 72 -2.76 0.28 -13.14
CA PHE A 72 -4.00 -0.24 -12.55
C PHE A 72 -5.20 0.66 -12.86
N LYS A 73 -5.08 1.98 -12.70
CA LYS A 73 -6.12 2.94 -13.06
C LYS A 73 -6.50 2.85 -14.55
N LEU A 74 -5.52 2.73 -15.44
CA LEU A 74 -5.75 2.63 -16.88
C LEU A 74 -6.51 1.35 -17.26
N VAL A 75 -6.14 0.21 -16.67
CA VAL A 75 -6.72 -1.10 -17.00
C VAL A 75 -8.08 -1.32 -16.32
N SER A 76 -8.24 -0.88 -15.07
CA SER A 76 -9.48 -1.10 -14.31
C SER A 76 -10.54 -0.02 -14.53
N GLY A 77 -10.15 1.16 -15.05
CA GLY A 77 -11.02 2.34 -15.08
C GLY A 77 -11.29 2.96 -13.70
N LEU A 78 -10.74 2.41 -12.62
CA LEU A 78 -10.96 2.90 -11.26
C LEU A 78 -10.14 4.16 -10.98
N LYS A 79 -10.73 5.10 -10.25
CA LYS A 79 -10.04 6.31 -9.80
C LYS A 79 -9.46 6.10 -8.40
N ILE A 80 -8.15 6.19 -8.29
CA ILE A 80 -7.46 6.22 -7.00
C ILE A 80 -7.78 7.54 -6.29
N ASN A 81 -8.23 7.45 -5.05
CA ASN A 81 -8.51 8.61 -4.21
C ASN A 81 -7.24 9.04 -3.46
N PHE A 82 -6.40 9.81 -4.15
CA PHE A 82 -5.15 10.31 -3.58
C PHE A 82 -5.34 11.21 -2.34
N ALA A 83 -6.50 11.84 -2.18
CA ALA A 83 -6.81 12.65 -1.00
C ALA A 83 -7.06 11.80 0.26
N LYS A 84 -7.48 10.54 0.09
CA LYS A 84 -7.59 9.56 1.17
C LYS A 84 -6.36 8.64 1.30
N SER A 85 -5.46 8.70 0.33
CA SER A 85 -4.20 7.96 0.38
C SER A 85 -3.17 8.71 1.21
N SER A 86 -2.37 7.99 1.97
CA SER A 86 -1.26 8.54 2.73
C SER A 86 0.00 7.70 2.54
N PHE A 87 1.16 8.31 2.74
CA PHE A 87 2.47 7.66 2.63
C PHE A 87 3.30 7.92 3.89
N GLY A 88 3.89 6.86 4.43
CA GLY A 88 4.81 6.93 5.55
C GLY A 88 6.08 6.12 5.27
N ALA A 89 7.17 6.53 5.89
CA ALA A 89 8.43 5.80 5.85
C ALA A 89 9.15 5.92 7.19
N PHE A 90 9.81 4.84 7.60
CA PHE A 90 10.64 4.78 8.79
C PHE A 90 12.12 4.89 8.40
N GLY A 91 12.94 5.49 9.27
CA GLY A 91 14.38 5.62 9.04
C GLY A 91 14.79 6.64 7.96
N GLN A 92 13.85 7.43 7.44
CA GLN A 92 14.10 8.46 6.44
C GLN A 92 13.94 9.88 7.01
N THR A 93 14.64 10.85 6.42
CA THR A 93 14.53 12.27 6.78
C THR A 93 13.17 12.83 6.39
N ASP A 94 12.72 13.89 7.06
CA ASP A 94 11.43 14.50 6.74
C ASP A 94 11.42 15.12 5.34
N LEU A 95 12.55 15.66 4.88
CA LEU A 95 12.70 16.13 3.51
C LEU A 95 12.45 15.01 2.49
N TRP A 96 13.03 13.83 2.73
CA TRP A 96 12.82 12.66 1.87
C TRP A 96 11.35 12.23 1.84
N LYS A 97 10.69 12.20 3.00
CA LYS A 97 9.25 11.86 3.09
C LYS A 97 8.41 12.87 2.31
N GLN A 98 8.71 14.17 2.43
CA GLN A 98 8.00 15.22 1.68
C GLN A 98 8.18 15.07 0.16
N GLN A 99 9.38 14.71 -0.30
CA GLN A 99 9.63 14.40 -1.71
C GLN A 99 8.79 13.21 -2.19
N ALA A 100 8.74 12.13 -1.41
CA ALA A 100 7.95 10.94 -1.74
C ALA A 100 6.44 11.23 -1.80
N VAL A 101 5.90 11.94 -0.81
CA VAL A 101 4.50 12.36 -0.73
C VAL A 101 4.13 13.27 -1.91
N THR A 102 4.97 14.26 -2.22
CA THR A 102 4.80 15.14 -3.38
C THR A 102 4.80 14.35 -4.68
N TYR A 103 5.72 13.39 -4.81
CA TYR A 103 5.78 12.53 -5.99
C TYR A 103 4.54 11.65 -6.11
N LEU A 104 4.03 11.07 -5.02
CA LEU A 104 2.82 10.25 -5.02
C LEU A 104 1.52 11.05 -5.11
N ASN A 105 1.59 12.37 -4.90
CA ASN A 105 0.45 13.27 -4.81
C ASN A 105 -0.55 12.86 -3.70
N CYS A 106 -0.05 12.40 -2.56
CA CYS A 106 -0.84 11.95 -1.42
C CYS A 106 -0.57 12.79 -0.16
N GLN A 107 -1.07 12.37 1.00
CA GLN A 107 -0.76 13.01 2.29
C GLN A 107 0.37 12.28 3.03
N LEU A 108 1.05 12.97 3.96
CA LEU A 108 1.98 12.31 4.87
C LEU A 108 1.17 11.46 5.88
N LEU A 109 1.58 10.22 6.08
CA LEU A 109 0.98 9.33 7.07
C LEU A 109 1.32 9.82 8.48
N VAL A 110 0.29 10.02 9.29
CA VAL A 110 0.41 10.35 10.71
C VAL A 110 0.20 9.06 11.52
N LEU A 111 1.12 8.78 12.43
CA LEU A 111 0.99 7.65 13.37
C LEU A 111 0.34 8.12 14.68
N PRO A 112 -0.46 7.28 15.33
CA PRO A 112 -0.97 6.00 14.82
C PRO A 112 -2.08 6.19 13.79
N PHE A 113 -2.29 5.18 12.93
CA PHE A 113 -3.41 5.17 11.97
C PHE A 113 -4.20 3.87 12.07
N ASN A 114 -5.45 3.88 11.67
CA ASN A 114 -6.31 2.69 11.71
C ASN A 114 -6.30 1.99 10.34
N TYR A 115 -6.12 0.67 10.36
CA TYR A 115 -6.33 -0.21 9.21
C TYR A 115 -7.29 -1.32 9.63
N LEU A 116 -8.47 -1.38 9.00
CA LEU A 116 -9.54 -2.34 9.34
C LEU A 116 -9.92 -2.35 10.83
N GLY A 117 -9.92 -1.18 11.47
CA GLY A 117 -10.19 -1.03 12.90
C GLY A 117 -9.01 -1.34 13.82
N ILE A 118 -7.86 -1.74 13.28
CA ILE A 118 -6.65 -2.05 14.05
C ILE A 118 -5.72 -0.82 14.05
N PRO A 119 -5.36 -0.27 15.23
CA PRO A 119 -4.50 0.90 15.31
C PRO A 119 -3.02 0.53 15.13
N ILE A 120 -2.45 0.88 13.98
CA ILE A 120 -1.05 0.66 13.61
C ILE A 120 -0.17 1.82 14.10
N GLY A 121 0.98 1.48 14.68
CA GLY A 121 1.95 2.46 15.21
C GLY A 121 1.68 2.88 16.66
N THR A 122 0.74 2.22 17.34
CA THR A 122 0.52 2.35 18.79
C THR A 122 1.45 1.43 19.59
N ASN A 123 1.60 1.69 20.89
CA ASN A 123 2.41 0.84 21.76
C ASN A 123 1.70 -0.49 22.04
N PRO A 124 2.24 -1.63 21.56
CA PRO A 124 1.59 -2.95 21.67
C PRO A 124 1.46 -3.48 23.10
N ARG A 125 2.10 -2.82 24.08
CA ARG A 125 2.04 -3.19 25.51
C ARG A 125 0.86 -2.59 26.26
N ARG A 126 0.03 -1.76 25.62
CA ARG A 126 -1.16 -1.17 26.28
C ARG A 126 -2.34 -2.16 26.21
N CYS A 127 -2.97 -2.43 27.36
CA CYS A 127 -4.12 -3.36 27.46
C CYS A 127 -5.31 -2.97 26.57
N THR A 128 -5.45 -1.69 26.21
CA THR A 128 -6.53 -1.20 25.32
C THR A 128 -6.42 -1.67 23.86
N MET A 129 -5.46 -2.54 23.53
CA MET A 129 -5.26 -3.09 22.18
C MET A 129 -5.75 -4.54 21.98
N TRP A 130 -6.01 -5.29 23.05
CA TRP A 130 -6.41 -6.71 23.01
C TRP A 130 -7.85 -6.91 23.49
#